data_AF-A0A1F3D2C3-F1
#
_entry.id   AF-A0A1F3D2C3-F1
#
_cell.length_a   1.000
_cell.length_b   1.000
_cell.length_c   1.000
_cell.angle_alpha   90.00
_cell.angle_beta   90.00
_cell.angle_gamma   90.00
#
_symmetry.space_group_name_H-M   'P 1'
#
loop_
_entity.id
_entity.type
_entity.pdbx_description
1 polymer ?
#
loop_
_entity_poly.entity_id
_entity_poly.type
_entity_poly.pdbx_seq_one_letter_code
_entity_poly.pdbx_strand_id
1 'polypeptide(L)'
;MFATMEVLKKAVEMNCNLLVVHEPLYYNHLDNTKQFQNDPVFIENQRFIKENGLVIWRFHDHIHMMRPDGIGTGMIEKLGWKNNAT
;
A
#
# COMPACT_ATOMS: atom_id res chain seq x y z
N MET A 1 -4.71 2.09 -0.89
CA MET A 1 -4.31 1.68 -2.25
C MET A 1 -2.78 1.82 -2.37
N PHE A 2 -2.21 2.99 -2.66
CA PHE A 2 -0.75 3.20 -2.80
C PHE A 2 -0.12 4.03 -1.66
N ALA A 3 1.17 3.83 -1.38
CA ALA A 3 1.99 4.70 -0.52
C ALA A 3 2.63 5.84 -1.32
N THR A 4 1.81 6.80 -1.78
CA THR A 4 2.32 8.00 -2.48
C THR A 4 3.11 8.90 -1.54
N MET A 5 3.95 9.79 -2.08
CA MET A 5 4.70 10.78 -1.29
C MET A 5 3.79 11.64 -0.39
N GLU A 6 2.58 11.97 -0.83
CA GLU A 6 1.57 12.67 0.00
C GLU A 6 1.17 11.83 1.22
N VAL A 7 0.91 10.53 1.02
CA VAL A 7 0.56 9.60 2.11
C VAL A 7 1.74 9.42 3.07
N LEU A 8 2.97 9.35 2.56
CA LEU A 8 4.18 9.27 3.39
C LEU A 8 4.34 10.52 4.27
N LYS A 9 4.19 11.72 3.68
CA LYS A 9 4.25 12.99 4.42
C LYS A 9 3.17 13.06 5.51
N LYS A 10 1.95 12.68 5.17
CA LYS A 10 0.84 12.62 6.13
C LYS A 10 1.12 11.65 7.29
N ALA A 11 1.74 10.50 7.03
CA ALA A 11 2.11 9.57 8.10
C ALA A 11 3.12 10.19 9.07
N VAL A 12 4.13 10.89 8.55
CA VAL A 12 5.11 11.62 9.36
C VAL A 12 4.45 12.74 10.19
N GLU A 13 3.57 13.53 9.56
CA GLU A 13 2.80 14.58 10.25
C GLU A 13 1.94 14.02 11.39
N MET A 14 1.42 12.80 11.22
CA MET A 14 0.65 12.07 12.22
C MET A 14 1.50 11.32 13.25
N ASN A 15 2.83 11.44 13.19
CA ASN A 15 3.78 10.68 14.02
C ASN A 15 3.58 9.15 13.93
N CYS A 16 3.24 8.66 12.74
CA CYS A 16 3.09 7.24 12.42
C CYS A 16 4.30 6.75 11.62
N ASN A 17 4.75 5.52 11.91
CA ASN A 17 5.89 4.91 11.24
C ASN A 17 5.57 3.60 10.50
N LEU A 18 4.33 3.10 10.56
CA LEU A 18 3.89 1.91 9.82
C LEU A 18 2.73 2.26 8.89
N LEU A 19 2.89 1.95 7.60
CA LEU A 19 1.87 2.08 6.59
C LEU A 19 1.49 0.69 6.08
N VAL A 20 0.20 0.36 6.18
CA VAL A 20 -0.37 -0.85 5.55
C VAL A 20 -1.02 -0.42 4.25
N VAL A 21 -0.48 -0.86 3.12
CA VAL A 21 -0.94 -0.48 1.78
C VAL A 21 -1.37 -1.70 0.98
N HIS A 22 -2.24 -1.47 0.00
CA HIS A 22 -2.78 -2.57 -0.80
C HIS A 22 -1.87 -2.86 -2.00
N GLU A 23 -1.45 -1.82 -2.72
CA GLU A 23 -0.70 -1.94 -3.96
C GLU A 23 0.80 -1.83 -3.76
N PRO A 24 1.62 -2.26 -4.74
CA PRO A 24 3.06 -2.03 -4.78
C PRO A 24 3.43 -0.54 -4.61
N LEU A 25 4.61 -0.28 -4.04
CA LEU A 25 5.13 1.07 -3.83
C LEU A 25 5.57 1.71 -5.16
N TYR A 26 6.03 0.89 -6.10
CA TYR A 26 6.47 1.32 -7.43
C TYR A 26 5.55 0.75 -8.50
N TYR A 27 5.55 1.37 -9.69
CA TYR A 27 4.72 0.92 -10.81
C TYR A 27 5.30 -0.35 -11.47
N ASN A 28 5.32 -1.44 -10.71
CA ASN A 28 5.55 -2.80 -11.16
C ASN A 28 4.91 -3.80 -10.18
N HIS A 29 4.73 -5.04 -10.62
CA HIS A 29 3.98 -6.02 -9.85
C HIS A 29 4.70 -6.56 -8.60
N LEU A 30 6.04 -6.53 -8.58
CA LEU A 30 6.85 -7.26 -7.59
C LEU A 30 7.70 -6.36 -6.68
N ASP A 31 7.47 -5.05 -6.70
CA ASP A 31 8.34 -4.04 -6.07
C ASP A 31 9.81 -4.15 -6.48
N ASN A 32 10.07 -4.60 -7.72
CA ASN A 32 11.44 -4.72 -8.23
C ASN A 32 12.04 -3.32 -8.45
N THR A 33 13.17 -3.06 -7.80
CA THR A 33 13.82 -1.74 -7.80
C THR A 33 14.96 -1.61 -8.82
N LYS A 34 15.38 -2.69 -9.48
CA LYS A 34 16.59 -2.71 -10.34
C LYS A 34 16.57 -1.66 -11.46
N GLN A 35 15.41 -1.42 -12.07
CA GLN A 35 15.27 -0.46 -13.17
C GLN A 35 15.21 1.00 -12.71
N PHE A 36 15.05 1.26 -11.40
CA PHE A 36 14.81 2.60 -10.86
C PHE A 36 16.00 3.20 -10.11
N GLN A 37 17.16 2.53 -10.10
CA GLN A 37 18.30 2.95 -9.26
C GLN A 37 18.79 4.40 -9.53
N ASN A 38 18.59 4.89 -10.75
CA ASN A 38 18.94 6.24 -11.17
C ASN A 38 17.71 7.15 -11.36
N ASP A 39 16.51 6.66 -11.04
CA ASP A 39 15.28 7.44 -11.17
C ASP A 39 15.16 8.42 -9.98
N PRO A 40 15.01 9.73 -10.23
CA PRO A 40 14.99 10.73 -9.16
C PRO A 40 13.78 10.58 -8.23
N VAL A 41 12.64 10.08 -8.73
CA VAL A 41 11.43 9.83 -7.92
C VAL A 41 11.67 8.64 -6.99
N PHE A 42 12.29 7.57 -7.49
CA PHE A 42 12.66 6.42 -6.66
C PHE A 42 13.65 6.82 -5.56
N ILE A 43 14.69 7.57 -5.91
CA ILE A 43 15.72 8.03 -4.96
C ILE A 43 15.09 8.89 -3.86
N GLU A 44 14.24 9.85 -4.23
CA GLU A 44 13.58 10.72 -3.27
C GLU A 44 12.62 9.95 -2.35
N ASN A 45 11.83 9.02 -2.89
CA ASN A 45 10.96 8.16 -2.09
C ASN A 45 11.77 7.35 -1.07
N GLN A 46 12.84 6.68 -1.50
CA GLN A 46 13.70 5.88 -0.61
C GLN A 46 14.37 6.73 0.47
N ARG A 47 14.85 7.92 0.10
CA ARG A 47 15.45 8.88 1.03
C ARG A 47 14.44 9.30 2.10
N PHE A 48 13.25 9.74 1.69
CA PHE A 48 12.20 10.19 2.60
C PHE A 48 11.75 9.07 3.56
N ILE A 49 11.54 7.86 3.04
CA ILE A 49 11.17 6.68 3.85
C ILE A 49 12.24 6.40 4.91
N LYS A 50 13.51 6.40 4.53
CA LYS A 50 14.63 6.09 5.42
C LYS A 50 14.85 7.16 6.48
N GLU A 51 14.85 8.44 6.10
CA GLU A 51 15.07 9.57 7.01
C GLU A 51 13.99 9.65 8.10
N ASN A 52 12.76 9.27 7.78
CA ASN A 52 11.63 9.32 8.70
C ASN A 52 11.32 7.97 9.38
N GLY A 53 12.13 6.94 9.16
CA GLY A 53 11.96 5.63 9.77
C GLY A 53 10.62 4.94 9.41
N LEU A 54 10.12 5.16 8.20
CA LEU A 54 8.84 4.59 7.75
C LEU A 54 9.00 3.11 7.35
N VAL A 55 8.02 2.30 7.73
CA VAL A 55 7.85 0.91 7.34
C VAL A 55 6.61 0.81 6.46
N ILE A 56 6.76 0.24 5.27
CA ILE A 56 5.67 0.06 4.32
C ILE A 56 5.42 -1.44 4.18
N TRP A 57 4.23 -1.88 4.57
CA TRP A 57 3.80 -3.26 4.40
C TRP A 57 2.77 -3.36 3.30
N ARG A 58 3.15 -4.00 2.19
CA ARG A 58 2.25 -4.35 1.10
C ARG A 58 1.40 -5.56 1.51
N PHE A 59 0.16 -5.28 1.88
CA PHE A 59 -0.86 -6.27 2.26
C PHE A 59 -1.82 -6.51 1.08
N HIS A 60 -1.26 -6.93 -0.06
CA HIS A 60 -2.00 -7.23 -1.29
C HIS A 60 -2.58 -8.65 -1.27
N ASP A 61 -1.71 -9.65 -1.37
CA ASP A 61 -2.14 -11.03 -1.61
C ASP A 61 -2.81 -11.62 -0.37
N HIS A 62 -2.32 -11.26 0.81
CA HIS A 62 -2.83 -11.84 2.05
C HIS A 62 -4.30 -11.47 2.28
N ILE A 63 -4.73 -10.23 2.02
CA ILE A 63 -6.15 -9.84 2.18
C ILE A 63 -7.06 -10.55 1.16
N HIS A 64 -6.55 -10.81 -0.04
CA HIS A 64 -7.24 -11.58 -1.07
C HIS A 64 -7.27 -13.09 -0.78
N MET A 65 -6.28 -13.61 -0.05
CA MET A 65 -6.22 -15.02 0.36
C MET A 65 -7.11 -15.35 1.56
N MET A 66 -7.64 -14.34 2.26
CA MET A 66 -8.60 -14.55 3.33
C MET A 66 -9.85 -15.27 2.79
N ARG A 67 -10.55 -15.99 3.67
CA ARG A 67 -11.83 -16.64 3.34
C ARG A 67 -12.90 -16.19 4.32
N PRO A 68 -13.91 -15.40 3.87
CA PRO A 68 -14.04 -14.82 2.53
C PRO A 68 -12.94 -13.78 2.20
N ASP A 69 -12.73 -13.49 0.91
CA ASP A 69 -11.80 -12.45 0.44
C ASP A 69 -12.09 -11.13 1.15
N GLY A 70 -11.09 -10.51 1.78
CA GLY A 70 -11.30 -9.34 2.62
C GLY A 70 -11.72 -8.09 1.85
N ILE A 71 -11.21 -7.91 0.63
CA ILE A 71 -11.59 -6.80 -0.25
C ILE A 71 -13.03 -7.00 -0.74
N GLY A 72 -13.34 -8.21 -1.23
CA GLY A 72 -14.68 -8.58 -1.67
C GLY A 72 -15.71 -8.40 -0.57
N THR A 73 -15.40 -8.86 0.64
CA THR A 73 -16.26 -8.72 1.82
C THR A 73 -16.58 -7.26 2.11
N GLY A 74 -15.57 -6.39 2.13
CA GLY A 74 -15.76 -4.95 2.36
C GLY A 74 -16.61 -4.29 1.26
N MET A 75 -16.43 -4.68 0.01
CA MET A 75 -17.23 -4.16 -1.12
C MET A 75 -18.69 -4.62 -1.05
N ILE A 76 -18.94 -5.91 -0.77
CA ILE A 76 -20.29 -6.45 -0.59
C ILE A 76 -21.02 -5.70 0.53
N GLU A 77 -20.35 -5.45 1.64
CA GLU A 77 -20.92 -4.68 2.74
C GLU A 77 -21.21 -3.23 2.34
N LYS A 78 -20.23 -2.54 1.74
CA LYS A 78 -20.37 -1.14 1.33
C LYS A 78 -21.52 -0.92 0.34
N LEU A 79 -21.77 -1.90 -0.53
CA LEU A 79 -22.82 -1.86 -1.55
C LEU A 79 -24.17 -2.42 -1.06
N GLY A 80 -24.23 -2.95 0.15
CA GLY A 80 -25.46 -3.54 0.70
C GLY A 80 -25.88 -4.84 0.02
N TRP A 81 -24.94 -5.58 -0.57
CA TRP A 81 -25.21 -6.78 -1.38
C TRP A 81 -25.14 -8.08 -0.61
N LYS A 82 -25.18 -8.05 0.73
CA LYS A 82 -25.03 -9.23 1.59
C LYS A 82 -26.01 -10.36 1.25
N ASN A 83 -27.21 -10.04 0.77
CA ASN A 83 -28.23 -11.04 0.40
C ASN A 83 -28.02 -11.69 -0.98
N ASN A 84 -27.12 -11.14 -1.80
CA ASN A 84 -26.81 -11.63 -3.15
C ASN A 84 -25.36 -12.16 -3.26
N ALA A 85 -24.57 -12.05 -2.19
CA ALA A 85 -23.24 -12.60 -2.12
C ALA A 85 -23.34 -14.10 -1.80
N THR A 86 -23.02 -14.93 -2.79
CA THR A 86 -22.94 -16.40 -2.67
C THR A 86 -21.59 -16.85 -2.16
#